data_AF-A0A1J5NCP1-F1
#
_entry.id   AF-A0A1J5NCP1-F1
#
_cell.length_a   1.000
_cell.length_b   1.000
_cell.length_c   1.000
_cell.angle_alpha   90.00
_cell.angle_beta   90.00
_cell.angle_gamma   90.00
#
_symmetry.space_group_name_H-M   'P 1'
#
loop_
_entity.id
_entity.type
_entity.pdbx_description
1 polymer ?
#
loop_
_entity_poly.entity_id
_entity_poly.type
_entity_poly.pdbx_seq_one_letter_code
_entity_poly.pdbx_strand_id
1 'polypeptide(L)'
;MKKILKLALVLFLLGGCSKPWTHPEYSGATLDRMFKNDSVQCEVVAGEKYPLDKHKQNKEFIMCMTDKGWNYHPDGQGITFQTKPR
;
A
#
# COMPACT_ATOMS: atom_id res chain seq x y z
N MET A 1 -46.36 -14.80 7.97
CA MET A 1 -45.09 -14.85 8.71
C MET A 1 -43.93 -14.59 7.76
N LYS A 2 -43.08 -13.62 8.14
CA LYS A 2 -41.65 -13.47 7.79
C LYS A 2 -41.25 -13.44 6.30
N LYS A 3 -41.40 -12.25 5.71
CA LYS A 3 -40.58 -11.72 4.61
C LYS A 3 -39.12 -11.51 5.07
N ILE A 4 -38.38 -12.57 5.39
CA ILE A 4 -37.00 -12.46 5.91
C ILE A 4 -36.08 -13.43 5.15
N LEU A 5 -36.04 -13.33 3.83
CA LEU A 5 -35.14 -14.13 3.00
C LEU A 5 -34.55 -13.33 1.84
N LYS A 6 -34.15 -12.07 2.09
CA LYS A 6 -33.39 -11.25 1.14
C LYS A 6 -32.40 -10.32 1.86
N LEU A 7 -31.72 -10.82 2.89
CA LEU A 7 -30.74 -10.02 3.65
C LEU A 7 -29.49 -10.83 4.02
N ALA A 8 -29.08 -11.78 3.18
CA ALA A 8 -27.89 -12.61 3.41
C ALA A 8 -26.83 -12.48 2.31
N LEU A 9 -26.89 -11.43 1.46
CA LEU A 9 -25.95 -11.21 0.36
C LEU A 9 -25.13 -9.90 0.51
N VAL A 10 -25.01 -9.37 1.73
CA VAL A 10 -24.19 -8.18 2.05
C VAL A 10 -23.10 -8.53 3.07
N LEU A 11 -22.65 -9.79 3.09
CA LEU A 11 -21.52 -10.23 3.92
C LEU A 11 -20.25 -10.57 3.11
N PHE A 12 -20.32 -10.52 1.77
CA PHE A 12 -19.15 -10.72 0.89
C PHE A 12 -18.44 -9.43 0.48
N LEU A 13 -18.87 -8.26 0.98
CA LEU A 13 -18.26 -6.96 0.67
C LEU A 13 -17.37 -6.41 1.81
N LEU A 14 -17.09 -7.22 2.84
CA LEU A 14 -16.01 -6.95 3.78
C LEU A 14 -14.72 -7.37 3.08
N GLY A 15 -14.10 -6.46 2.35
CA GLY A 15 -13.17 -5.56 3.01
C GLY A 15 -11.76 -6.14 3.09
N GLY A 16 -11.43 -7.14 2.27
CA GLY A 16 -10.04 -7.34 1.86
C GLY A 16 -9.61 -6.18 0.97
N CYS A 17 -9.37 -5.00 1.55
CA CYS A 17 -8.46 -4.05 0.93
C CYS A 17 -7.13 -4.80 0.85
N SER A 18 -6.90 -5.52 -0.25
CA SER A 18 -5.60 -6.08 -0.56
C SER A 18 -4.67 -4.88 -0.56
N LYS A 19 -3.82 -4.79 0.47
CA LYS A 19 -2.73 -3.84 0.46
C LYS A 19 -1.96 -4.15 -0.83
N PRO A 20 -1.61 -3.16 -1.65
CA PRO A 20 -0.88 -3.38 -2.90
C PRO A 20 0.56 -3.87 -2.65
N TRP A 21 0.87 -4.25 -1.41
CA TRP A 21 2.18 -4.65 -0.96
C TRP A 21 2.04 -5.87 -0.05
N THR A 22 2.84 -6.89 -0.35
CA THR A 22 2.99 -8.07 0.50
C THR A 22 4.46 -8.32 0.80
N HIS A 23 4.72 -8.97 1.92
CA HIS A 23 6.06 -9.36 2.31
C HIS A 23 6.04 -10.83 2.76
N PRO A 24 6.93 -11.69 2.25
CA PRO A 24 6.89 -13.12 2.57
C PRO A 24 7.19 -13.41 4.05
N GLU A 25 7.94 -12.53 4.71
CA GLU A 25 8.40 -12.74 6.09
C GLU A 25 7.48 -12.15 7.17
N TYR A 26 6.54 -11.28 6.80
CA TYR A 26 5.72 -10.54 7.76
C TYR A 26 4.23 -10.81 7.56
N SER A 27 3.49 -10.81 8.66
CA SER A 27 2.03 -10.95 8.64
C SER A 27 1.37 -10.14 9.77
N GLY A 28 0.08 -9.88 9.64
CA GLY A 28 -0.72 -9.21 10.67
C GLY A 28 -0.18 -7.83 11.05
N ALA A 29 -0.20 -7.50 12.35
CA ALA A 29 0.26 -6.19 12.84
C ALA A 29 1.75 -5.92 12.56
N THR A 30 2.58 -6.97 12.49
CA THR A 30 4.00 -6.83 12.15
C THR A 30 4.18 -6.37 10.72
N LEU A 31 3.42 -6.93 9.76
CA LEU A 31 3.43 -6.50 8.36
C LEU A 31 3.15 -4.99 8.26
N ASP A 32 2.12 -4.52 8.96
CA ASP A 32 1.70 -3.11 8.90
C ASP A 32 2.75 -2.17 9.48
N ARG A 33 3.39 -2.57 10.58
CA ARG A 33 4.49 -1.81 11.19
C ARG A 33 5.71 -1.76 10.29
N MET A 34 6.10 -2.90 9.71
CA MET A 34 7.25 -2.98 8.82
C MET A 34 7.01 -2.20 7.53
N PHE A 35 5.82 -2.34 6.95
CA PHE A 35 5.42 -1.60 5.76
C PHE A 35 5.54 -0.09 5.98
N LYS A 36 5.00 0.42 7.09
CA LYS A 36 5.08 1.84 7.44
C LYS A 36 6.51 2.33 7.61
N ASN A 37 7.37 1.54 8.27
CA ASN A 37 8.76 1.93 8.48
C ASN A 37 9.53 1.98 7.17
N ASP A 38 9.39 0.95 6.34
CA ASP A 38 10.08 0.85 5.05
C ASP A 38 9.57 1.88 4.05
N SER A 39 8.25 2.11 3.99
CA SER A 39 7.66 3.09 3.09
C SER A 39 8.16 4.50 3.40
N VAL A 40 8.26 4.88 4.67
CA VAL A 40 8.79 6.20 5.06
C VAL A 40 10.25 6.35 4.64
N GLN A 41 11.07 5.33 4.83
CA GLN A 41 12.47 5.36 4.38
C GLN A 41 12.57 5.52 2.86
N CYS A 42 11.78 4.76 2.11
CA CYS A 42 11.78 4.82 0.64
C CYS A 42 11.20 6.13 0.10
N GLU A 43 10.21 6.73 0.76
CA GLU A 43 9.70 8.06 0.43
C GLU A 43 10.77 9.15 0.58
N VAL A 44 11.57 9.10 1.65
CA VAL A 44 12.68 10.04 1.86
C VAL A 44 13.73 9.90 0.75
N VAL A 45 14.18 8.67 0.46
CA VAL A 45 15.16 8.41 -0.61
C VAL A 45 14.66 8.90 -1.96
N ALA A 46 13.40 8.59 -2.29
CA ALA A 46 12.78 9.03 -3.54
C ALA A 46 12.68 10.57 -3.62
N GLY A 47 12.26 11.21 -2.52
CA GLY A 47 12.14 12.66 -2.41
C GLY A 47 13.48 13.40 -2.50
N GLU A 48 14.54 12.87 -1.88
CA GLU A 48 15.88 13.45 -1.94
C GLU A 48 16.49 13.33 -3.34
N LYS A 49 16.30 12.18 -4.00
CA LYS A 49 16.82 11.94 -5.36
C LYS A 49 16.08 12.71 -6.44
N TYR A 50 14.76 12.86 -6.30
CA TYR A 50 13.88 13.48 -7.29
C TYR A 50 12.91 14.48 -6.65
N PRO A 51 13.37 15.63 -6.13
CA PRO A 51 12.55 16.50 -5.27
C PRO A 51 11.26 17.06 -5.91
N LEU A 52 11.22 17.19 -7.23
CA LEU A 52 10.09 17.81 -7.95
C LEU A 52 9.39 16.88 -8.94
N ASP A 53 9.93 15.68 -9.19
CA ASP A 53 9.45 14.78 -10.24
C ASP A 53 8.73 13.58 -9.62
N LYS A 54 7.41 13.71 -9.43
CA LYS A 54 6.58 12.66 -8.78
C LYS A 54 6.63 11.32 -9.51
N HIS A 55 6.79 11.34 -10.83
CA HIS A 55 6.84 10.11 -11.61
C HIS A 55 8.13 9.34 -11.31
N LYS A 56 9.26 10.05 -11.25
CA LYS A 56 10.54 9.46 -10.84
C LYS A 56 10.57 9.09 -9.36
N GLN A 57 9.95 9.89 -8.49
CA GLN A 57 9.80 9.53 -7.07
C GLN A 57 9.06 8.20 -6.91
N ASN A 58 7.91 8.04 -7.57
CA ASN A 58 7.15 6.79 -7.51
C ASN A 58 7.95 5.59 -8.03
N LYS A 59 8.70 5.77 -9.12
CA LYS A 59 9.58 4.71 -9.65
C LYS A 59 10.67 4.33 -8.64
N GLU A 60 11.35 5.31 -8.07
CA GLU A 60 12.40 5.08 -7.07
C GLU A 60 11.85 4.43 -5.80
N PHE A 61 10.68 4.88 -5.35
CA PHE A 61 9.98 4.30 -4.21
C PHE A 61 9.69 2.82 -4.43
N ILE A 62 9.11 2.46 -5.59
CA ILE A 62 8.80 1.06 -5.91
C ILE A 62 10.08 0.22 -5.93
N MET A 63 11.14 0.72 -6.56
CA MET A 63 12.44 0.04 -6.57
C MET A 63 12.97 -0.18 -5.15
N CYS A 64 12.97 0.86 -4.31
CA CYS A 64 13.42 0.77 -2.92
C CYS A 64 12.61 -0.23 -2.09
N MET A 65 11.28 -0.26 -2.27
CA MET A 65 10.42 -1.22 -1.58
C MET A 65 10.70 -2.66 -2.05
N THR A 66 10.90 -2.85 -3.36
CA THR A 66 11.28 -4.16 -3.92
C THR A 66 12.64 -4.63 -3.42
N ASP A 67 13.63 -3.75 -3.31
CA ASP A 67 14.96 -4.07 -2.76
C ASP A 67 14.89 -4.49 -1.29
N LYS A 68 13.86 -4.01 -0.57
CA LYS A 68 13.54 -4.40 0.81
C LYS A 68 12.70 -5.68 0.92
N GLY A 69 12.41 -6.36 -0.20
CA GLY A 69 11.67 -7.63 -0.22
C GLY A 69 10.15 -7.48 -0.34
N TRP A 70 9.64 -6.26 -0.56
CA TRP A 70 8.21 -6.03 -0.77
C TRP A 70 7.79 -6.35 -2.21
N ASN A 71 6.71 -7.12 -2.35
CA ASN A 71 6.11 -7.46 -3.62
C ASN A 71 4.93 -6.53 -3.89
N TYR A 72 5.02 -5.77 -4.99
CA TYR A 72 3.97 -4.85 -5.44
C TYR A 72 2.89 -5.59 -6.23
N HIS A 73 1.65 -5.37 -5.84
CA HIS A 73 0.44 -5.87 -6.48
C HIS A 73 -0.33 -4.69 -7.07
N PRO A 74 -0.21 -4.43 -8.39
CA PRO A 74 -0.76 -3.25 -9.04
C PRO A 74 -2.30 -3.24 -9.11
N ASP A 75 -2.93 -4.37 -8.79
CA ASP A 75 -4.38 -4.54 -8.63
C ASP A 75 -4.89 -4.12 -7.23
N GLY A 76 -4.00 -3.88 -6.26
CA GLY A 76 -4.33 -3.27 -4.96
C GLY A 76 -4.40 -1.74 -5.02
N GLN A 77 -5.06 -1.10 -4.06
CA GLN A 77 -5.10 0.38 -3.97
C GLN A 77 -3.69 0.94 -3.74
N GLY A 78 -3.06 1.50 -4.78
CA GLY A 78 -1.68 2.04 -4.76
C GLY A 78 -1.42 3.17 -3.74
N ILE A 79 -0.14 3.53 -3.56
CA ILE A 79 0.27 4.64 -2.67
C ILE A 79 0.09 5.98 -3.38
N THR A 80 -0.46 6.97 -2.66
CA THR A 80 -0.57 8.36 -3.14
C THR A 80 0.44 9.24 -2.41
N PHE A 81 1.42 9.78 -3.13
CA PHE A 81 2.42 10.71 -2.56
C PHE A 81 1.80 12.09 -2.29
N GLN A 82 1.84 12.52 -1.04
CA GLN A 82 1.50 13.90 -0.66
C GLN A 82 2.70 14.81 -0.92
N THR A 83 2.55 15.80 -1.81
CA THR A 83 3.57 16.84 -1.96
C THR A 83 3.45 17.87 -0.84
N LYS A 84 4.58 18.31 -0.27
CA LYS A 84 4.60 19.50 0.58
C LYS A 84 4.09 20.71 -0.22
N PRO A 85 3.26 21.59 0.38
CA PRO A 85 2.88 22.86 -0.22
C PRO A 85 4.11 23.74 -0.48
N ARG A 86 4.02 24.52 -1.56
CA ARG A 86 5.05 25.46 -2.04
C ARG A 86 5.35 26.57 -1.04
#